data_AF-A0A4U7DXE8-F1
#
_entry.id   AF-A0A4U7DXE8-F1
#
_cell.length_a   1.000
_cell.length_b   1.000
_cell.length_c   1.000
_cell.angle_alpha   90.00
_cell.angle_beta   90.00
_cell.angle_gamma   90.00
#
_symmetry.space_group_name_H-M   'P 1'
#
loop_
_entity.id
_entity.type
_entity.pdbx_description
1 polymer ?
#
loop_
_entity_poly.entity_id
_entity_poly.type
_entity_poly.pdbx_seq_one_letter_code
_entity_poly.pdbx_strand_id
1 'polypeptide(L)' 'MRDTLGLEGIAGLVVVVAAVGIIAVRDPVIAGAVMVLLAGLALIAKGLVDTAMRSFGLK' A
#
# COMPACT_ATOMS: atom_id res chain seq x y z
N MET A 1 12.99 -8.80 -3.82
CA MET A 1 12.30 -7.67 -3.16
C MET A 1 11.34 -8.11 -2.04
N ARG A 2 11.21 -9.40 -1.71
CA ARG A 2 10.37 -9.86 -0.58
C ARG A 2 11.02 -9.58 0.78
N ASP A 3 12.34 -9.37 0.81
CA ASP A 3 13.12 -9.17 2.05
C ASP A 3 13.27 -7.70 2.47
N THR A 4 12.65 -6.74 1.76
CA THR A 4 12.91 -5.30 1.94
C THR A 4 11.73 -4.52 2.53
N LEU A 5 10.58 -5.14 2.80
CA LEU A 5 9.48 -4.43 3.48
C LEU A 5 9.82 -4.07 4.93
N GLY A 6 10.86 -4.68 5.51
CA GLY A 6 11.10 -4.63 6.95
C GLY A 6 9.91 -5.21 7.74
N LEU A 7 10.07 -5.34 9.05
CA LEU A 7 8.97 -5.80 9.91
C LEU A 7 7.78 -4.81 9.86
N GLU A 8 8.10 -3.52 9.75
CA GLU A 8 7.14 -2.41 9.70
C GLU A 8 6.26 -2.45 8.45
N GLY A 9 6.82 -2.72 7.27
CA GLY A 9 6.03 -2.82 6.04
C GLY A 9 5.11 -4.02 6.05
N ILE A 10 5.53 -5.15 6.62
CA ILE A 10 4.68 -6.33 6.80
C ILE A 10 3.55 -6.02 7.79
N ALA A 11 3.87 -5.41 8.94
CA ALA A 11 2.87 -5.01 9.92
C ALA A 11 1.84 -4.03 9.30
N GLY A 12 2.29 -3.05 8.54
CA GLY A 12 1.44 -2.11 7.81
C GLY A 12 0.50 -2.82 6.83
N LEU A 13 1.01 -3.78 6.05
CA LEU A 13 0.20 -4.58 5.14
C LEU A 13 -0.87 -5.38 5.88
N VAL A 14 -0.53 -6.01 7.00
CA VAL A 14 -1.49 -6.76 7.83
C VAL A 14 -2.61 -5.85 8.35
N VAL A 15 -2.27 -4.65 8.82
CA VAL A 15 -3.27 -3.67 9.29
C VAL A 15 -4.19 -3.23 8.15
N VAL A 16 -3.65 -2.96 6.96
CA VAL A 16 -4.46 -2.60 5.78
C VAL A 16 -5.41 -3.74 5.41
N VAL A 17 -4.92 -4.98 5.36
CA VAL A 17 -5.74 -6.15 5.04
C VAL A 17 -6.84 -6.35 6.08
N ALA A 18 -6.54 -6.18 7.37
CA ALA A 18 -7.52 -6.27 8.44
C ALA A 18 -8.61 -5.20 8.29
N ALA A 19 -8.23 -3.94 8.04
CA ALA A 19 -9.18 -2.85 7.86
C ALA A 19 -10.12 -3.09 6.67
N VAL A 20 -9.56 -3.48 5.51
CA VAL A 20 -10.37 -3.80 4.32
C VAL A 20 -11.26 -5.01 4.58
N GLY A 21 -10.76 -6.03 5.28
CA GLY A 21 -11.54 -7.21 5.65
C GLY A 21 -12.76 -6.87 6.52
N ILE A 22 -12.58 -5.99 7.52
CA ILE A 22 -13.68 -5.50 8.36
C ILE A 22 -14.73 -4.77 7.51
N ILE A 23 -14.30 -3.89 6.60
CA ILE A 23 -15.21 -3.15 5.71
C ILE A 23 -15.94 -4.12 4.78
N ALA A 24 -15.23 -5.09 4.19
CA ALA A 24 -15.78 -6.05 3.23
C ALA A 24 -16.88 -6.94 3.81
N VAL A 25 -16.80 -7.28 5.10
CA VAL A 25 -17.86 -8.03 5.80
C VAL A 25 -19.15 -7.21 5.91
N ARG A 26 -19.04 -5.87 6.03
CA ARG A 26 -20.20 -4.99 6.20
C ARG A 26 -20.77 -4.49 4.88
N ASP A 27 -19.90 -4.07 3.97
CA ASP A 27 -20.25 -3.56 2.64
C ASP A 27 -19.11 -3.85 1.65
N PRO A 28 -19.27 -4.85 0.76
CA PRO A 28 -18.24 -5.22 -0.20
C PRO A 28 -18.02 -4.16 -1.29
N VAL A 29 -19.02 -3.33 -1.59
CA VAL A 29 -18.91 -2.27 -2.61
C VAL A 29 -18.01 -1.16 -2.08
N ILE A 30 -18.23 -0.73 -0.83
CA ILE A 30 -17.36 0.25 -0.17
C ILE A 30 -15.94 -0.30 -0.03
N ALA A 31 -15.78 -1.56 0.35
CA ALA A 31 -14.45 -2.19 0.41
C ALA A 31 -13.74 -2.16 -0.96
N GLY A 32 -14.47 -2.44 -2.04
CA GLY A 32 -13.95 -2.32 -3.41
C GLY A 32 -13.47 -0.90 -3.73
N ALA A 33 -14.25 0.12 -3.40
CA ALA A 33 -13.87 1.52 -3.60
C ALA A 33 -12.62 1.91 -2.79
N VAL A 34 -12.52 1.44 -1.53
CA VAL A 34 -11.33 1.64 -0.69
C VAL A 34 -10.10 0.97 -1.28
N MET A 35 -10.24 -0.22 -1.88
CA MET A 35 -9.12 -0.87 -2.57
C MET A 35 -8.62 -0.08 -3.78
N VAL A 36 -9.51 0.54 -4.55
CA VAL A 36 -9.13 1.45 -5.65
C VAL A 36 -8.37 2.66 -5.12
N LEU A 37 -8.83 3.25 -4.00
CA LEU A 37 -8.13 4.34 -3.32
C LEU A 37 -6.72 3.91 -2.88
N LEU A 38 -6.61 2.77 -2.20
CA LEU A 38 -5.32 2.22 -1.74
C LEU A 38 -4.36 1.95 -2.91
N ALA A 39 -4.87 1.43 -4.03
CA ALA A 39 -4.07 1.24 -5.23
C ALA A 39 -3.53 2.58 -5.77
N GLY A 40 -4.37 3.63 -5.81
CA GLY A 40 -3.94 4.98 -6.19
C GLY A 40 -2.83 5.52 -5.27
N LEU A 41 -3.00 5.38 -3.95
CA LEU A 41 -1.99 5.78 -2.97
C LEU A 41 -0.68 5.00 -3.15
N ALA A 42 -0.75 3.70 -3.40
CA ALA A 42 0.43 2.87 -3.64
C ALA A 42 1.19 3.30 -4.91
N LEU A 43 0.46 3.67 -5.98
CA LEU A 43 1.07 4.21 -7.20
C LEU A 43 1.77 5.56 -6.94
N ILE A 44 1.14 6.46 -6.19
CA ILE A 44 1.74 7.75 -5.79
C ILE A 44 3.01 7.51 -4.97
N ALA A 45 2.94 6.65 -3.95
CA ALA A 45 4.08 6.33 -3.10
C ALA A 45 5.23 5.73 -3.93
N LYS A 46 4.93 4.81 -4.86
CA LYS A 46 5.92 4.24 -5.77
C LYS A 46 6.60 5.33 -6.61
N GLY A 47 5.82 6.23 -7.22
CA GLY A 47 6.36 7.34 -8.01
C GLY A 47 7.25 8.27 -7.20
N LEU A 48 6.87 8.55 -5.96
CA LEU A 48 7.67 9.35 -5.03
C LEU A 48 8.99 8.68 -4.68
N VAL A 49 8.97 7.39 -4.33
CA VAL A 49 10.16 6.61 -4.02
C VAL A 49 11.07 6.49 -5.24
N ASP A 50 10.53 6.23 -6.43
CA ASP A 50 11.31 6.18 -7.67
C ASP A 50 11.98 7.51 -7.97
N THR A 51 11.30 8.63 -7.75
CA THR A 51 11.85 9.98 -7.93
C THR A 51 12.95 10.27 -6.91
N ALA A 52 12.73 9.92 -5.65
CA ALA A 52 13.71 10.09 -4.59
C ALA A 52 14.97 9.26 -4.86
N MET A 53 14.85 7.99 -5.22
CA MET A 53 16.00 7.13 -5.54
C MET A 53 16.81 7.66 -6.73
N ARG A 54 16.14 8.20 -7.77
CA ARG A 54 16.83 8.87 -8.88
C ARG A 54 17.63 10.09 -8.43
N SER A 55 17.10 10.89 -7.50
CA SER A 55 17.82 12.05 -6.97
C SER A 55 19.09 11.68 -6.19
N PHE A 56 19.16 10.45 -5.67
CA PHE A 56 20.33 9.90 -4.99
C PHE A 56 21.24 9.05 -5.90
N GLY A 57 20.96 8.96 -7.21
CA GLY A 57 21.75 8.13 -8.15
C GLY A 57 21.63 6.62 -7.92
N LEU A 58 20.63 6.19 -7.15
CA LEU A 58 20.37 4.78 -6.81
C LEU A 58 19.53 4.06 -7.89
N LYS A 59 19.07 4.79 -8.90
CA LYS A 59 18.35 4.32 -10.10
C LYS A 59 18.64 5.20 -11.31
#